data_AF-A0AAW5L5M4-F1
#
_entry.id   AF-A0AAW5L5M4-F1
#
_cell.length_a   1.000
_cell.length_b   1.000
_cell.length_c   1.000
_cell.angle_alpha   90.00
_cell.angle_beta   90.00
_cell.angle_gamma   90.00
#
_symmetry.space_group_name_H-M   'P 1'
#
loop_
_entity.id
_entity.type
_entity.pdbx_description
1 polymer ?
#
loop_
_entity_poly.entity_id
_entity_poly.type
_entity_poly.pdbx_seq_one_letter_code
_entity_poly.pdbx_strand_id
1 'polypeptide(L)' 'MYVFDVHYQVNGREHKKSWLLAWPEEGFQLKNEVQGILNEEYKEKVTIIETDLEEF' A
#
# COMPACT_ATOMS: atom_id res chain seq x y z
N MET A 1 -9.86 -10.95 -9.78
CA MET A 1 -8.82 -10.94 -8.71
C MET A 1 -8.52 -9.48 -8.43
N TYR A 2 -8.08 -9.05 -7.25
CA TYR A 2 -7.90 -7.61 -7.01
C TYR A 2 -6.43 -7.26 -6.85
N VAL A 3 -6.03 -6.09 -7.35
CA VAL A 3 -4.69 -5.54 -7.18
C VAL A 3 -4.81 -4.26 -6.39
N PHE A 4 -4.10 -4.19 -5.27
CA PHE A 4 -3.99 -2.98 -4.47
C PHE A 4 -2.61 -2.37 -4.70
N ASP A 5 -2.58 -1.27 -5.45
CA ASP A 5 -1.37 -0.51 -5.75
C ASP A 5 -1.18 0.62 -4.77
N VAL A 6 0.06 0.79 -4.30
CA VAL A 6 0.40 1.81 -3.31
C VAL A 6 1.64 2.54 -3.76
N HIS A 7 1.47 3.84 -3.99
CA HIS A 7 2.56 4.79 -4.15
C HIS A 7 2.85 5.45 -2.81
N TYR A 8 4.11 5.40 -2.41
CA TYR A 8 4.54 5.95 -1.13
C TYR A 8 5.94 6.52 -1.21
N GLN A 9 6.27 7.39 -0.26
CA GLN A 9 7.57 8.01 -0.14
C GLN A 9 8.26 7.59 1.15
N VAL A 10 9.54 7.24 1.04
CA VAL A 10 10.43 6.97 2.18
C VAL A 10 11.68 7.82 1.99
N ASN A 11 12.04 8.64 2.98
CA ASN A 11 13.24 9.50 2.94
C ASN A 11 13.40 10.34 1.65
N GLY A 12 12.29 10.86 1.13
CA GLY A 12 12.28 11.66 -0.10
C GLY A 12 12.41 10.86 -1.39
N ARG A 13 12.36 9.52 -1.33
CA ARG A 13 12.36 8.64 -2.49
C ARG A 13 10.97 8.01 -2.67
N GLU A 14 10.47 8.03 -3.90
CA GLU A 14 9.19 7.42 -4.25
C GLU A 14 9.36 5.93 -4.52
N HIS A 15 8.38 5.16 -4.07
CA HIS A 15 8.31 3.72 -4.18
C HIS A 15 6.89 3.29 -4.58
N LYS A 16 6.81 2.14 -5.24
CA LYS A 16 5.55 1.49 -5.62
C LYS A 16 5.55 0.06 -5.10
N LYS A 17 4.43 -0.38 -4.55
CA LYS A 17 4.23 -1.77 -4.12
C LYS A 17 2.80 -2.19 -4.40
N SER A 18 2.63 -3.41 -4.88
CA SER A 18 1.35 -3.98 -5.27
C SER A 18 1.06 -5.22 -4.45
N TRP A 19 -0.18 -5.38 -4.02
CA TRP A 19 -0.65 -6.58 -3.33
C TRP A 19 -1.75 -7.25 -4.15
N LEU A 20 -1.64 -8.57 -4.31
CA LEU A 20 -2.70 -9.38 -4.90
C LEU A 20 -3.67 -9.80 -3.80
N LEU A 21 -4.95 -9.54 -4.02
CA LEU A 21 -6.03 -9.77 -3.08
C LEU A 21 -7.06 -10.71 -3.70
N ALA A 22 -7.67 -11.57 -2.87
CA ALA A 22 -8.73 -12.46 -3.31
C ALA A 22 -10.08 -11.73 -3.38
N TRP A 23 -10.29 -10.76 -2.48
CA TRP A 23 -11.54 -10.03 -2.32
C TRP A 23 -11.29 -8.51 -2.22
N PRO A 24 -12.25 -7.66 -2.66
CA PRO A 24 -12.10 -6.22 -2.58
C PRO A 24 -12.10 -5.70 -1.13
N GLU A 25 -12.79 -6.39 -0.21
CA GLU A 25 -12.83 -6.07 1.22
C GLU A 25 -11.43 -6.07 1.86
N GLU A 26 -10.55 -6.95 1.40
CA GLU A 26 -9.15 -7.00 1.84
C GLU A 26 -8.41 -5.70 1.47
N GLY A 27 -8.77 -5.07 0.34
CA GLY A 27 -8.17 -3.80 -0.10
C GLY A 27 -8.55 -2.64 0.81
N PHE A 28 -9.80 -2.61 1.30
CA PHE A 28 -10.25 -1.61 2.26
C PHE A 28 -9.55 -1.74 3.62
N GLN A 29 -9.34 -2.97 4.09
CA GLN A 29 -8.58 -3.23 5.31
C GLN A 29 -7.12 -2.81 5.13
N LEU A 30 -6.50 -3.28 4.04
CA LEU A 30 -5.11 -2.99 3.72
C LEU A 30 -4.84 -1.49 3.59
N LYS A 31 -5.77 -0.70 3.02
CA LYS A 31 -5.65 0.76 2.95
C LYS A 31 -5.45 1.43 4.31
N ASN A 32 -6.05 0.91 5.38
CA ASN A 32 -5.90 1.46 6.72
C ASN A 32 -4.59 1.01 7.40
N GLU A 33 -4.10 -0.19 7.06
CA GLU A 33 -2.95 -0.81 7.71
C GLU A 33 -1.64 -0.61 6.96
N VAL A 34 -1.69 -0.30 5.65
CA VAL A 34 -0.52 -0.30 4.75
C VAL A 34 0.56 0.68 5.20
N GLN A 35 0.18 1.84 5.73
CA GLN A 35 1.17 2.78 6.26
C GLN A 35 1.91 2.19 7.46
N GLY A 36 1.22 1.47 8.34
CA GLY A 36 1.84 0.76 9.47
C GLY A 36 2.79 -0.33 9.00
N ILE A 37 2.33 -1.17 8.06
CA ILE A 37 3.12 -2.24 7.45
C ILE A 37 4.41 -1.67 6.83
N LEU A 38 4.30 -0.58 6.06
CA LEU A 38 5.44 0.05 5.42
C LEU A 38 6.36 0.73 6.45
N ASN A 39 5.83 1.34 7.51
CA ASN A 39 6.65 1.87 8.59
C ASN A 39 7.50 0.79 9.26
N GLU A 40 6.93 -0.39 9.50
CA GLU A 40 7.63 -1.52 10.10
C GLU A 40 8.67 -2.13 9.15
N GLU A 41 8.39 -2.16 7.85
CA GLU A 41 9.29 -2.66 6.80
C GLU A 41 10.52 -1.77 6.64
N TYR A 42 10.32 -0.45 6.57
CA TYR A 42 11.42 0.51 6.39
C TYR A 42 12.07 0.95 7.70
N LYS A 43 11.50 0.61 8.87
CA LYS A 43 11.90 1.11 10.20
C LYS A 43 11.91 2.64 10.29
N GLU A 44 11.13 3.30 9.45
CA GLU A 44 11.10 4.75 9.27
C GLU A 44 9.69 5.20 8.90
N LYS A 45 9.42 6.51 9.00
CA LYS A 45 8.09 7.05 8.67
C LYS A 45 7.89 7.08 7.16
N VAL A 46 6.92 6.32 6.70
CA VAL A 46 6.43 6.26 5.32
C VAL A 46 5.26 7.22 5.15
N THR A 47 5.25 7.92 4.02
CA THR A 47 4.13 8.78 3.61
C THR A 47 3.45 8.17 2.41
N ILE A 48 2.18 7.80 2.55
CA ILE A 48 1.38 7.32 1.42
C ILE A 48 1.02 8.50 0.53
N ILE A 49 1.30 8.38 -0.77
CA ILE A 49 0.96 9.38 -1.78
C ILE A 49 -0.41 9.04 -2.36
N GLU A 50 -0.57 7.79 -2.81
CA GLU A 50 -1.74 7.32 -3.52
C GLU A 50 -1.93 5.82 -3.27
N THR A 51 -3.18 5.40 -3.23
CA THR A 51 -3.57 3.99 -3.18
C THR A 51 -4.65 3.77 -4.23
N ASP A 52 -4.51 2.75 -5.05
CA ASP A 52 -5.52 2.33 -6.01
C ASP A 52 -5.91 0.87 -5.79
N LEU A 53 -7.18 0.54 -6.04
CA LEU A 53 -7.70 -0.82 -5.97
C LEU A 53 -8.34 -1.15 -7.32
N GLU A 54 -7.65 -1.93 -8.13
CA GLU A 54 -8.09 -2.35 -9.44
C GLU A 54 -8.62 -3.79 -9.43
N GLU A 55 -9.65 -4.05 -10.22
CA GLU A 55 -10.14 -5.41 -10.51
C GLU A 55 -9.43 -5.95 -11.75
N PHE A 56 -8.88 -7.16 -11.63
CA PHE A 56 -8.15 -7.91 -12.65
C PHE A 56 -9.00 -9.07 -13.20
#